data_AF-A0A2S5GDT2-F1
#
_entry.id   AF-A0A2S5GDT2-F1
#
_cell.length_a   1.000
_cell.length_b   1.000
_cell.length_c   1.000
_cell.angle_alpha   90.00
_cell.angle_beta   90.00
_cell.angle_gamma   90.00
#
_symmetry.space_group_name_H-M   'P 1'
#
loop_
_entity.id
_entity.type
_entity.pdbx_description
1 polymer ?
#
loop_
_entity_poly.entity_id
_entity_poly.type
_entity_poly.pdbx_seq_one_letter_code
_entity_poly.pdbx_strand_id
1 'polypeptide(L)'
;MKNKSTIRDVAKLAGVSSATVSYVLNGVKKVSDDTKQRVLKSVEELNYYPDFTAISLSKSKSNLIGVMVPLITDSPASMFKKNQYYHEFLSGVEMIARNNNFDTMISGVGDPEECSNWVKKRNLDGLIFVGLFPENLYLEMSKLDIPIVLIDSYEEHANRYLNVQIDDELGGYAATRHLIELGHEKIVFVATSLASSPVDRKRYDGYKRAITEFHLPLDDRLTIETNDIAFDYGYKAGESIVRSSVHCTAVVAVSDNLAIGIIKALQDNGKRIPEDYSIVGFDDIAISQYITPSLTTVRQDVFDKGKTATELLMKSINDTDAPSPSGTTAVELPIKLIIRDSTKAL
;
A
#
# COMPACT_ATOMS: atom_id res chain seq x y z
N MET A 1 -7.28 -31.22 28.69
CA MET A 1 -6.72 -29.90 28.32
C MET A 1 -6.16 -29.28 29.60
N LYS A 2 -4.88 -28.85 29.62
CA LYS A 2 -4.33 -28.14 30.79
C LYS A 2 -5.15 -26.87 30.98
N ASN A 3 -5.74 -26.67 32.17
CA ASN A 3 -6.40 -25.41 32.52
C ASN A 3 -5.37 -24.29 32.39
N LYS A 4 -5.65 -23.32 31.51
CA LYS A 4 -4.83 -22.12 31.31
C LYS A 4 -4.90 -21.31 32.61
N SER A 5 -3.77 -21.07 33.26
CA SER A 5 -3.68 -20.24 34.47
C SER A 5 -4.35 -18.89 34.21
N THR A 6 -5.14 -18.39 35.15
CA THR A 6 -5.86 -17.11 35.03
C THR A 6 -5.22 -16.03 35.92
N ILE A 7 -5.59 -14.76 35.70
CA ILE A 7 -5.16 -13.67 36.58
C ILE A 7 -5.58 -13.87 38.05
N ARG A 8 -6.66 -14.65 38.27
CA ARG A 8 -7.14 -15.02 39.61
C ARG A 8 -6.20 -16.03 40.28
N ASP A 9 -5.63 -16.96 39.52
CA ASP A 9 -4.67 -17.94 40.03
C ASP A 9 -3.36 -17.25 40.44
N VAL A 10 -2.88 -16.31 39.62
CA VAL A 10 -1.72 -15.46 39.96
C VAL A 10 -1.99 -14.63 41.21
N ALA A 11 -3.16 -14.00 41.30
CA ALA A 11 -3.56 -13.20 42.45
C ALA A 11 -3.60 -14.04 43.75
N LYS A 12 -4.13 -15.27 43.65
CA LYS A 12 -4.17 -16.22 44.76
C LYS A 12 -2.78 -16.65 45.21
N LEU A 13 -1.89 -17.01 44.27
CA LEU A 13 -0.52 -17.44 44.58
C LEU A 13 0.32 -16.28 45.15
N ALA A 14 0.16 -15.08 44.59
CA ALA A 14 0.85 -13.88 45.06
C ALA A 14 0.26 -13.29 46.34
N GLY A 15 -0.93 -13.71 46.79
CA GLY A 15 -1.61 -13.18 47.98
C GLY A 15 -2.08 -11.73 47.82
N VAL A 16 -2.57 -11.36 46.64
CA VAL A 16 -3.04 -10.00 46.31
C VAL A 16 -4.35 -10.03 45.53
N SER A 17 -4.93 -8.87 45.23
CA SER A 17 -6.11 -8.77 44.37
C SER A 17 -5.74 -8.93 42.87
N SER A 18 -6.69 -9.34 42.03
CA SER A 18 -6.51 -9.35 40.57
C SER A 18 -6.20 -7.96 39.99
N ALA A 19 -6.70 -6.89 40.61
CA ALA A 19 -6.37 -5.52 40.25
C ALA A 19 -4.90 -5.18 40.53
N THR A 20 -4.34 -5.67 41.64
CA THR A 20 -2.92 -5.52 41.98
C THR A 20 -2.03 -6.25 40.97
N VAL A 21 -2.42 -7.47 40.56
CA VAL A 21 -1.71 -8.19 39.50
C VAL A 21 -1.74 -7.40 38.19
N SER A 22 -2.90 -6.84 37.83
CA SER A 22 -3.04 -6.00 36.65
C SER A 22 -2.15 -4.75 36.70
N TYR A 23 -2.04 -4.07 37.85
CA TYR A 23 -1.15 -2.92 38.00
C TYR A 23 0.32 -3.29 37.81
N VAL A 24 0.75 -4.42 38.35
CA VAL A 24 2.13 -4.91 38.17
C VAL A 24 2.41 -5.24 36.70
N LEU A 25 1.50 -5.97 36.04
CA LEU A 25 1.67 -6.38 34.65
C LEU A 25 1.60 -5.21 33.66
N ASN A 26 0.79 -4.19 33.94
CA ASN A 26 0.70 -2.96 33.13
C ASN A 26 1.73 -1.89 33.55
N GLY A 27 2.69 -2.20 34.45
CA GLY A 27 3.74 -1.25 34.86
C GLY A 27 3.25 -0.02 35.64
N VAL A 28 2.06 -0.08 36.21
CA VAL A 28 1.46 1.05 36.96
C VAL A 28 2.17 1.19 38.31
N LYS A 29 2.76 2.37 38.59
CA LYS A 29 3.47 2.70 39.85
C LYS A 29 2.50 2.93 41.03
N LYS A 30 1.67 1.93 41.35
CA LYS A 30 0.72 1.92 42.48
C LYS A 30 0.97 0.79 43.48
N VAL A 31 2.07 0.06 43.32
CA VAL A 31 2.36 -1.18 44.03
C VAL A 31 3.79 -1.12 44.58
N SER A 32 4.03 -1.60 45.80
CA SER A 32 5.37 -1.63 46.39
C SER A 32 6.29 -2.59 45.63
N ASP A 33 7.60 -2.37 45.69
CA ASP A 33 8.58 -3.25 45.02
C ASP A 33 8.49 -4.70 45.52
N ASP A 34 8.25 -4.90 46.83
CA ASP A 34 7.99 -6.21 47.42
C ASP A 34 6.79 -6.92 46.76
N THR A 35 5.67 -6.21 46.65
CA THR A 35 4.45 -6.76 46.06
C THR A 35 4.64 -7.02 44.56
N LYS A 36 5.37 -6.14 43.86
CA LYS A 36 5.73 -6.31 42.45
C LYS A 36 6.56 -7.59 42.23
N GLN A 37 7.59 -7.81 43.04
CA GLN A 37 8.43 -9.01 42.95
C GLN A 37 7.64 -10.29 43.21
N ARG A 38 6.78 -10.30 44.24
CA ARG A 38 5.89 -11.44 44.53
C ARG A 38 4.97 -11.78 43.36
N VAL A 39 4.36 -10.77 42.75
CA VAL A 39 3.49 -10.98 41.58
C VAL A 39 4.27 -11.54 40.39
N LEU A 40 5.44 -10.96 40.06
CA LEU A 40 6.27 -11.43 38.94
C LEU A 40 6.72 -12.88 39.13
N LYS A 41 7.11 -13.27 40.36
CA LYS A 41 7.45 -14.65 40.68
C LYS A 41 6.27 -15.60 40.49
N SER A 42 5.07 -15.23 40.95
CA SER A 42 3.86 -16.04 40.75
C SER A 42 3.47 -16.18 39.28
N VAL A 43 3.75 -15.17 38.45
CA VAL A 43 3.52 -15.22 36.99
C VAL A 43 4.45 -16.24 36.34
N GLU A 44 5.74 -16.23 36.70
CA GLU A 44 6.74 -17.19 36.21
C GLU A 44 6.41 -18.62 36.65
N GLU A 45 6.11 -18.83 37.94
CA GLU A 45 5.78 -20.13 38.51
C GLU A 45 4.54 -20.77 37.88
N LEU A 46 3.52 -19.98 37.57
CA LEU A 46 2.29 -20.44 36.92
C LEU A 46 2.39 -20.49 35.39
N ASN A 47 3.53 -20.09 34.82
CA ASN A 47 3.72 -19.85 33.39
C ASN A 47 2.54 -19.06 32.79
N TYR A 48 2.13 -18.01 33.52
CA TYR A 48 0.95 -17.22 33.19
C TYR A 48 1.25 -16.23 32.07
N TYR A 49 0.44 -16.26 31.02
CA TYR A 49 0.44 -15.26 29.97
C TYR A 49 -0.88 -14.47 30.02
N PRO A 50 -0.84 -13.13 29.98
CA PRO A 50 -2.03 -12.32 29.88
C PRO A 50 -2.91 -12.77 28.71
N ASP A 51 -4.20 -12.93 28.96
CA ASP A 51 -5.14 -13.23 27.90
C ASP A 51 -5.52 -11.92 27.21
N PHE A 52 -4.83 -11.61 26.11
CA PHE A 52 -5.04 -10.37 25.36
C PHE A 52 -6.45 -10.26 24.79
N THR A 53 -7.14 -11.37 24.51
CA THR A 53 -8.56 -11.36 24.11
C THR A 53 -9.44 -10.89 25.26
N ALA A 54 -9.24 -11.40 26.48
CA ALA A 54 -9.96 -10.94 27.66
C ALA A 54 -9.64 -9.48 28.03
N ILE A 55 -8.38 -9.05 27.85
CA ILE A 55 -7.94 -7.67 28.07
C ILE A 55 -8.59 -6.73 27.04
N SER A 56 -8.55 -7.10 25.76
CA SER A 56 -9.17 -6.33 24.66
C SER A 56 -10.66 -6.13 24.90
N LEU A 57 -11.37 -7.20 25.28
CA LEU A 57 -12.79 -7.13 25.62
C LEU A 57 -13.08 -6.21 26.82
N SER A 58 -12.17 -6.17 27.80
CA SER A 58 -12.32 -5.29 28.97
C SER A 58 -11.97 -3.82 28.71
N LYS A 59 -11.08 -3.54 27.74
CA LYS A 59 -10.59 -2.20 27.41
C LYS A 59 -11.26 -1.60 26.16
N SER A 60 -12.08 -2.38 25.45
CA SER A 60 -12.63 -2.05 24.13
C SER A 60 -11.56 -1.60 23.11
N LYS A 61 -10.32 -2.08 23.27
CA LYS A 61 -9.17 -1.81 22.37
C LYS A 61 -8.35 -3.08 22.21
N SER A 62 -8.12 -3.50 20.98
CA SER A 62 -7.33 -4.71 20.68
C SER A 62 -5.85 -4.44 20.49
N ASN A 63 -5.46 -3.19 20.23
CA ASN A 63 -4.16 -2.81 19.69
C ASN A 63 -3.83 -3.55 18.37
N LEU A 64 -4.85 -3.82 17.56
CA LEU A 64 -4.69 -4.42 16.23
C LEU A 64 -5.15 -3.43 15.18
N ILE A 65 -4.32 -3.22 14.15
CA ILE A 65 -4.76 -2.57 12.91
C ILE A 65 -4.83 -3.57 11.77
N GLY A 66 -5.73 -3.34 10.84
CA GLY A 66 -5.83 -4.11 9.60
C GLY A 66 -5.26 -3.35 8.40
N VAL A 67 -4.57 -4.05 7.52
CA VAL A 67 -4.28 -3.62 6.16
C VAL A 67 -5.09 -4.49 5.21
N MET A 68 -6.00 -3.86 4.48
CA MET A 68 -6.83 -4.50 3.49
C MET A 68 -6.30 -4.23 2.09
N VAL A 69 -6.22 -5.28 1.30
CA VAL A 69 -5.81 -5.23 -0.10
C VAL A 69 -6.86 -5.90 -0.99
N PRO A 70 -7.02 -5.50 -2.27
CA PRO A 70 -7.97 -6.13 -3.17
C PRO A 70 -7.69 -7.62 -3.38
N LEU A 71 -8.72 -8.48 -3.40
CA LEU A 71 -8.55 -9.85 -3.87
C LEU A 71 -8.63 -9.91 -5.40
N ILE A 72 -7.46 -9.96 -6.04
CA ILE A 72 -7.36 -10.23 -7.50
C ILE A 72 -7.47 -11.74 -7.78
N THR A 73 -7.13 -12.56 -6.79
CA THR A 73 -7.24 -14.04 -6.79
C THR A 73 -7.81 -14.50 -5.45
N ASP A 74 -7.93 -15.80 -5.20
CA ASP A 74 -8.42 -16.36 -3.92
C ASP A 74 -7.62 -15.93 -2.68
N SER A 75 -6.46 -15.27 -2.85
CA SER A 75 -5.60 -14.80 -1.77
C SER A 75 -4.79 -13.55 -2.15
N PRO A 76 -4.45 -12.68 -1.17
CA PRO A 76 -3.46 -11.60 -1.37
C PRO A 76 -2.06 -12.10 -1.73
N ALA A 77 -1.77 -13.38 -1.50
CA ALA A 77 -0.43 -13.95 -1.67
C ALA A 77 0.15 -13.71 -3.08
N SER A 78 -0.67 -13.70 -4.13
CA SER A 78 -0.22 -13.40 -5.49
C SER A 78 0.33 -11.98 -5.60
N MET A 79 -0.34 -10.99 -4.99
CA MET A 79 0.09 -9.59 -5.03
C MET A 79 1.42 -9.39 -4.30
N PHE A 80 1.56 -9.93 -3.09
CA PHE A 80 2.80 -9.85 -2.33
C PHE A 80 3.96 -10.54 -3.06
N LYS A 81 3.70 -11.72 -3.65
CA LYS A 81 4.74 -12.44 -4.38
C LYS A 81 5.26 -11.69 -5.61
N LYS A 82 4.39 -10.94 -6.30
CA LYS A 82 4.67 -10.39 -7.63
C LYS A 82 4.98 -8.90 -7.65
N ASN A 83 4.66 -8.16 -6.59
CA ASN A 83 4.82 -6.72 -6.59
C ASN A 83 5.53 -6.21 -5.32
N GLN A 84 6.76 -5.73 -5.50
CA GLN A 84 7.61 -5.21 -4.43
C GLN A 84 7.03 -3.93 -3.77
N TYR A 85 6.15 -3.19 -4.45
CA TYR A 85 5.42 -2.07 -3.87
C TYR A 85 4.81 -2.41 -2.51
N TYR A 86 4.15 -3.57 -2.40
CA TYR A 86 3.50 -3.96 -1.15
C TYR A 86 4.51 -4.28 -0.04
N HIS A 87 5.71 -4.76 -0.36
CA HIS A 87 6.74 -5.02 0.65
C HIS A 87 7.23 -3.72 1.29
N GLU A 88 7.50 -2.71 0.47
CA GLU A 88 7.96 -1.40 0.94
C GLU A 88 6.86 -0.69 1.72
N PHE A 89 5.63 -0.73 1.21
CA PHE A 89 4.46 -0.15 1.88
C PHE A 89 4.23 -0.77 3.26
N LEU A 90 4.15 -2.11 3.32
CA LEU A 90 3.92 -2.83 4.57
C LEU A 90 5.07 -2.64 5.56
N SER A 91 6.30 -2.46 5.09
CA SER A 91 7.44 -2.14 5.96
C SER A 91 7.25 -0.78 6.67
N GLY A 92 6.75 0.22 5.95
CA GLY A 92 6.40 1.52 6.53
C GLY A 92 5.26 1.43 7.56
N VAL A 93 4.22 0.65 7.23
CA VAL A 93 3.10 0.39 8.14
C VAL A 93 3.56 -0.29 9.42
N GLU A 94 4.31 -1.38 9.28
CA GLU A 94 4.78 -2.21 10.39
C GLU A 94 5.65 -1.42 11.35
N MET A 95 6.56 -0.58 10.83
CA MET A 95 7.42 0.26 11.64
C MET A 95 6.62 1.19 12.57
N ILE A 96 5.62 1.89 12.02
CA ILE A 96 4.81 2.84 12.81
C ILE A 96 3.86 2.11 13.76
N ALA A 97 3.21 1.05 13.31
CA ALA A 97 2.33 0.25 14.15
C ALA A 97 3.10 -0.30 15.37
N ARG A 98 4.27 -0.91 15.15
CA ARG A 98 5.13 -1.44 16.20
C ARG A 98 5.56 -0.35 17.19
N ASN A 99 5.99 0.82 16.69
CA ASN A 99 6.39 1.94 17.53
C ASN A 99 5.24 2.46 18.43
N ASN A 100 3.99 2.23 18.02
CA ASN A 100 2.80 2.59 18.79
C ASN A 100 2.22 1.41 19.61
N ASN A 101 2.92 0.27 19.68
CA ASN A 101 2.47 -0.97 20.32
C ASN A 101 1.20 -1.60 19.72
N PHE A 102 1.05 -1.49 18.40
CA PHE A 102 0.02 -2.17 17.62
C PHE A 102 0.60 -3.33 16.81
N ASP A 103 -0.14 -4.43 16.71
CA ASP A 103 0.15 -5.47 15.74
C ASP A 103 -0.61 -5.20 14.43
N THR A 104 0.02 -5.56 13.31
CA THR A 104 -0.57 -5.41 11.97
C THR A 104 -1.12 -6.74 11.48
N MET A 105 -2.40 -6.75 11.11
CA MET A 105 -3.06 -7.86 10.43
C MET A 105 -3.26 -7.53 8.95
N ILE A 106 -3.05 -8.49 8.06
CA ILE A 106 -3.23 -8.31 6.62
C ILE A 106 -4.36 -9.23 6.16
N SER A 107 -5.28 -8.70 5.34
CA SER A 107 -6.31 -9.51 4.69
C SER A 107 -6.61 -9.01 3.29
N GLY A 108 -7.09 -9.93 2.46
CA GLY A 108 -7.81 -9.57 1.25
C GLY A 108 -9.30 -9.44 1.55
N VAL A 109 -10.00 -8.69 0.71
CA VAL A 109 -11.47 -8.63 0.72
C VAL A 109 -11.97 -9.03 -0.66
N GLY A 110 -12.77 -10.10 -0.72
CA GLY A 110 -13.45 -10.56 -1.94
C GLY A 110 -14.90 -10.10 -2.00
N ASP A 111 -15.52 -9.96 -0.82
CA ASP A 111 -16.89 -9.48 -0.65
C ASP A 111 -16.98 -8.42 0.46
N PRO A 112 -17.80 -7.36 0.31
CA PRO A 112 -17.98 -6.33 1.33
C PRO A 112 -18.34 -6.81 2.73
N GLU A 113 -19.18 -7.84 2.87
CA GLU A 113 -19.59 -8.32 4.19
C GLU A 113 -18.43 -9.02 4.92
N GLU A 114 -17.50 -9.62 4.18
CA GLU A 114 -16.29 -10.23 4.76
C GLU A 114 -15.42 -9.19 5.47
N CYS A 115 -15.32 -7.98 4.93
CA CYS A 115 -14.60 -6.86 5.56
C CYS A 115 -15.19 -6.54 6.93
N SER A 116 -16.50 -6.24 6.99
CA SER A 116 -17.21 -5.94 8.23
C SER A 116 -17.08 -7.06 9.26
N ASN A 117 -17.20 -8.32 8.82
CA ASN A 117 -17.07 -9.49 9.68
C ASN A 117 -15.63 -9.69 10.19
N TRP A 118 -14.62 -9.46 9.35
CA TRP A 118 -13.23 -9.60 9.72
C TRP A 118 -12.82 -8.59 10.81
N VAL A 119 -13.24 -7.33 10.63
CA VAL A 119 -13.05 -6.24 11.59
C VAL A 119 -13.67 -6.58 12.95
N LYS A 120 -14.98 -6.92 12.96
CA LYS A 120 -15.71 -7.24 14.19
C LYS A 120 -15.16 -8.48 14.89
N LYS A 121 -14.83 -9.53 14.13
CA LYS A 121 -14.31 -10.80 14.68
C LYS A 121 -12.92 -10.64 15.32
N ARG A 122 -12.12 -9.67 14.87
CA ARG A 122 -10.79 -9.39 15.43
C ARG A 122 -10.75 -8.18 16.37
N ASN A 123 -11.88 -7.47 16.49
CA ASN A 123 -11.99 -6.23 17.25
C ASN A 123 -10.93 -5.21 16.83
N LEU A 124 -10.69 -5.05 15.52
CA LEU A 124 -9.64 -4.14 15.02
C LEU A 124 -9.93 -2.71 15.44
N ASP A 125 -8.88 -1.96 15.77
CA ASP A 125 -8.98 -0.57 16.22
C ASP A 125 -8.87 0.43 15.05
N GLY A 126 -8.43 0.00 13.87
CA GLY A 126 -8.33 0.84 12.67
C GLY A 126 -7.96 0.06 11.41
N LEU A 127 -8.19 0.66 10.23
CA LEU A 127 -7.95 0.05 8.92
C LEU A 127 -7.17 0.95 7.96
N ILE A 128 -6.32 0.33 7.16
CA ILE A 128 -5.71 0.92 5.97
C ILE A 128 -6.18 0.13 4.74
N PHE A 129 -6.73 0.79 3.74
CA PHE A 129 -7.10 0.17 2.45
C PHE A 129 -6.09 0.56 1.39
N VAL A 130 -5.49 -0.44 0.73
CA VAL A 130 -4.44 -0.23 -0.28
C VAL A 130 -4.88 -0.75 -1.63
N GLY A 131 -5.31 0.15 -2.51
CA GLY A 131 -5.75 -0.16 -3.87
C GLY A 131 -7.23 0.16 -4.09
N LEU A 132 -7.75 -0.36 -5.20
CA LEU A 132 -9.11 -0.09 -5.65
C LEU A 132 -10.10 -1.13 -5.12
N PHE A 133 -11.24 -0.66 -4.63
CA PHE A 133 -12.32 -1.49 -4.13
C PHE A 133 -13.66 -1.13 -4.78
N PRO A 134 -14.64 -2.06 -4.83
CA PRO A 134 -15.95 -1.75 -5.37
C PRO A 134 -16.72 -0.80 -4.45
N GLU A 135 -17.61 0.02 -5.04
CA GLU A 135 -18.39 1.05 -4.32
C GLU A 135 -19.15 0.50 -3.11
N ASN A 136 -19.69 -0.71 -3.22
CA ASN A 136 -20.41 -1.37 -2.13
C ASN A 136 -19.55 -1.67 -0.90
N LEU A 137 -18.21 -1.80 -1.05
CA LEU A 137 -17.31 -1.93 0.09
C LEU A 137 -17.22 -0.63 0.89
N TYR A 138 -17.22 0.53 0.23
CA TYR A 138 -17.22 1.82 0.91
C TYR A 138 -18.50 2.06 1.72
N LEU A 139 -19.63 1.48 1.29
CA LEU A 139 -20.87 1.48 2.06
C LEU A 139 -20.73 0.62 3.33
N GLU A 140 -20.09 -0.54 3.26
CA GLU A 140 -19.79 -1.36 4.45
C GLU A 140 -18.80 -0.69 5.39
N MET A 141 -17.75 -0.06 4.86
CA MET A 141 -16.79 0.73 5.64
C MET A 141 -17.46 1.84 6.44
N SER A 142 -18.49 2.49 5.88
CA SER A 142 -19.22 3.57 6.57
C SER A 142 -20.02 3.12 7.80
N LYS A 143 -20.23 1.80 7.95
CA LYS A 143 -20.91 1.19 9.09
C LYS A 143 -19.95 0.77 10.21
N LEU A 144 -18.64 1.03 10.04
CA LEU A 144 -17.62 0.67 11.01
C LEU A 144 -17.33 1.86 11.93
N ASP A 145 -17.32 1.60 13.24
CA ASP A 145 -17.02 2.61 14.27
C ASP A 145 -15.51 2.72 14.54
N ILE A 146 -14.68 2.61 13.50
CA ILE A 146 -13.21 2.68 13.61
C ILE A 146 -12.62 3.58 12.53
N PRO A 147 -11.47 4.23 12.79
CA PRO A 147 -10.76 5.02 11.79
C PRO A 147 -10.34 4.20 10.56
N ILE A 148 -10.43 4.83 9.39
CA ILE A 148 -10.05 4.25 8.11
C ILE A 148 -9.20 5.24 7.33
N VAL A 149 -8.07 4.77 6.80
CA VAL A 149 -7.19 5.49 5.89
C VAL A 149 -7.15 4.77 4.54
N LEU A 150 -7.29 5.52 3.46
CA LEU A 150 -7.22 5.05 2.08
C LEU A 150 -5.88 5.40 1.46
N ILE A 151 -5.47 4.62 0.47
CA ILE A 151 -4.26 4.84 -0.32
C ILE A 151 -4.62 4.98 -1.79
N ASP A 152 -4.20 6.10 -2.39
CA ASP A 152 -4.37 6.39 -3.81
C ASP A 152 -5.83 6.25 -4.32
N SER A 153 -6.80 6.64 -3.48
CA SER A 153 -8.23 6.65 -3.86
C SER A 153 -8.63 8.00 -4.47
N TYR A 154 -9.29 7.98 -5.62
CA TYR A 154 -9.65 9.16 -6.40
C TYR A 154 -11.17 9.31 -6.61
N GLU A 155 -11.95 8.33 -6.18
CA GLU A 155 -13.39 8.29 -6.35
C GLU A 155 -14.13 9.24 -5.40
N GLU A 156 -15.26 9.81 -5.83
CA GLU A 156 -15.99 10.79 -5.01
C GLU A 156 -16.47 10.22 -3.67
N HIS A 157 -16.84 8.94 -3.62
CA HIS A 157 -17.28 8.27 -2.40
C HIS A 157 -16.12 8.03 -1.40
N ALA A 158 -14.86 8.12 -1.85
CA ALA A 158 -13.68 8.04 -0.99
C ALA A 158 -13.41 9.33 -0.20
N ASN A 159 -14.00 10.47 -0.61
CA ASN A 159 -13.76 11.80 0.00
C ASN A 159 -14.12 11.92 1.49
N ARG A 160 -14.82 10.94 2.05
CA ARG A 160 -15.22 10.91 3.48
C ARG A 160 -14.15 10.31 4.39
N TYR A 161 -13.09 9.76 3.81
CA TYR A 161 -12.01 9.09 4.53
C TYR A 161 -10.71 9.89 4.41
N LEU A 162 -9.79 9.67 5.36
CA LEU A 162 -8.42 10.12 5.21
C LEU A 162 -7.79 9.40 4.03
N ASN A 163 -7.05 10.12 3.18
CA ASN A 163 -6.45 9.53 2.00
C ASN A 163 -4.97 9.94 1.93
N VAL A 164 -4.08 8.99 1.70
CA VAL A 164 -2.67 9.28 1.39
C VAL A 164 -2.44 8.94 -0.07
N GLN A 165 -2.04 9.94 -0.84
CA GLN A 165 -1.89 9.82 -2.28
C GLN A 165 -0.67 10.56 -2.79
N ILE A 166 -0.46 10.52 -4.09
CA ILE A 166 0.50 11.34 -4.84
C ILE A 166 -0.25 12.08 -5.95
N ASP A 167 0.42 12.99 -6.65
CA ASP A 167 -0.10 13.52 -7.91
C ASP A 167 0.27 12.58 -9.07
N ASP A 168 -0.58 11.58 -9.31
CA ASP A 168 -0.41 10.61 -10.40
C ASP A 168 -0.48 11.26 -11.79
N GLU A 169 -1.23 12.36 -11.95
CA GLU A 169 -1.30 13.10 -13.21
C GLU A 169 0.02 13.81 -13.48
N LEU A 170 0.60 14.47 -12.47
CA LEU A 170 1.95 15.04 -12.57
C LEU A 170 2.99 13.96 -12.85
N GLY A 171 2.87 12.77 -12.26
CA GLY A 171 3.75 11.65 -12.53
C GLY A 171 3.73 11.21 -13.99
N GLY A 172 2.53 10.96 -14.53
CA GLY A 172 2.37 10.60 -15.94
C GLY A 172 2.85 11.69 -16.89
N TYR A 173 2.61 12.95 -16.55
CA TYR A 173 3.11 14.11 -17.28
C TYR A 173 4.64 14.17 -17.27
N ALA A 174 5.28 14.07 -16.10
CA ALA A 174 6.74 14.16 -15.97
C ALA A 174 7.46 13.04 -16.72
N ALA A 175 6.95 11.81 -16.64
CA ALA A 175 7.48 10.66 -17.39
C ALA A 175 7.42 10.89 -18.91
N THR A 176 6.27 11.36 -19.40
CA THR A 176 6.04 11.59 -20.83
C THR A 176 6.83 12.78 -21.35
N ARG A 177 6.84 13.89 -20.60
CA ARG A 177 7.58 15.11 -20.94
C ARG A 177 9.06 14.82 -21.11
N HIS A 178 9.65 14.04 -20.21
CA HIS A 178 11.06 13.63 -20.30
C HIS A 178 11.39 12.95 -21.64
N LEU A 179 10.53 12.04 -22.11
CA LEU A 179 10.73 11.38 -23.39
C LEU A 179 10.56 12.33 -24.58
N ILE A 180 9.60 13.26 -24.52
CA ILE A 180 9.42 14.28 -25.57
C ILE A 180 10.62 15.22 -25.63
N GLU A 181 11.14 15.66 -24.49
CA GLU A 181 12.34 16.50 -24.39
C GLU A 181 13.60 15.81 -24.92
N LEU A 182 13.62 14.47 -24.91
CA LEU A 182 14.65 13.64 -25.55
C LEU A 182 14.42 13.43 -27.07
N GLY A 183 13.37 14.00 -27.64
CA GLY A 183 13.07 13.96 -29.08
C GLY A 183 12.12 12.82 -29.50
N HIS A 184 11.53 12.08 -28.56
CA HIS A 184 10.58 11.02 -28.89
C HIS A 184 9.17 11.59 -29.17
N GLU A 185 8.65 11.35 -30.37
CA GLU A 185 7.32 11.83 -30.77
C GLU A 185 6.22 10.75 -30.64
N LYS A 186 6.56 9.49 -30.89
CA LYS A 186 5.65 8.34 -30.83
C LYS A 186 5.96 7.49 -29.62
N ILE A 187 5.25 7.78 -28.54
CA ILE A 187 5.46 7.20 -27.21
C ILE A 187 4.27 6.28 -26.91
N VAL A 188 4.54 5.01 -26.64
CA VAL A 188 3.50 4.06 -26.21
C VAL A 188 3.21 4.25 -24.73
N PHE A 189 1.94 4.33 -24.35
CA PHE A 189 1.49 4.30 -22.96
C PHE A 189 0.97 2.91 -22.61
N VAL A 190 1.53 2.27 -21.59
CA VAL A 190 1.14 0.92 -21.15
C VAL A 190 0.52 0.98 -19.75
N ALA A 191 -0.74 0.58 -19.66
CA ALA A 191 -1.56 0.59 -18.44
C ALA A 191 -2.19 -0.76 -18.15
N THR A 192 -2.88 -0.90 -17.00
CA THR A 192 -3.81 -2.01 -16.79
C THR A 192 -5.13 -1.73 -17.48
N SER A 193 -6.10 -1.12 -16.79
CA SER A 193 -7.32 -0.62 -17.42
C SER A 193 -7.57 0.85 -17.14
N LEU A 194 -7.71 1.64 -18.20
CA LEU A 194 -8.03 3.07 -18.10
C LEU A 194 -9.50 3.32 -17.74
N ALA A 195 -10.36 2.32 -17.90
CA ALA A 195 -11.78 2.40 -17.59
C ALA A 195 -12.04 2.11 -16.11
N SER A 196 -11.31 1.16 -15.52
CA SER A 196 -11.55 0.71 -14.14
C SER A 196 -10.48 1.11 -13.13
N SER A 197 -9.27 1.56 -13.53
CA SER A 197 -8.25 2.06 -12.60
C SER A 197 -8.20 3.59 -12.60
N PRO A 198 -8.68 4.28 -11.55
CA PRO A 198 -8.55 5.73 -11.42
C PRO A 198 -7.09 6.20 -11.38
N VAL A 199 -6.21 5.42 -10.75
CA VAL A 199 -4.75 5.69 -10.69
C VAL A 199 -4.17 5.73 -12.11
N ASP A 200 -4.38 4.67 -12.90
CA ASP A 200 -3.87 4.59 -14.27
C ASP A 200 -4.50 5.69 -15.15
N ARG A 201 -5.77 6.01 -14.92
CA ARG A 201 -6.46 7.10 -15.61
C ARG A 201 -5.80 8.44 -15.34
N LYS A 202 -5.44 8.74 -14.08
CA LYS A 202 -4.70 9.96 -13.72
C LYS A 202 -3.34 10.01 -14.41
N ARG A 203 -2.57 8.92 -14.37
CA ARG A 203 -1.29 8.81 -15.09
C ARG A 203 -1.47 9.03 -16.60
N TYR A 204 -2.53 8.49 -17.19
CA TYR A 204 -2.86 8.68 -18.60
C TYR A 204 -3.27 10.12 -18.93
N ASP A 205 -4.01 10.78 -18.05
CA ASP A 205 -4.35 12.20 -18.21
C ASP A 205 -3.07 13.07 -18.24
N GLY A 206 -2.08 12.74 -17.41
CA GLY A 206 -0.75 13.34 -17.44
C GLY A 206 -0.01 13.10 -18.76
N TYR A 207 -0.04 11.87 -19.27
CA TYR A 207 0.49 11.53 -20.60
C TYR A 207 -0.15 12.38 -21.71
N LYS A 208 -1.49 12.44 -21.76
CA LYS A 208 -2.21 13.26 -22.75
C LYS A 208 -1.90 14.75 -22.62
N ARG A 209 -1.78 15.24 -21.39
CA ARG A 209 -1.40 16.63 -21.11
C ARG A 209 -0.05 16.97 -21.74
N ALA A 210 0.96 16.12 -21.53
CA ALA A 210 2.29 16.31 -22.12
C ALA A 210 2.27 16.25 -23.65
N ILE A 211 1.59 15.25 -24.23
CA ILE A 211 1.44 15.13 -25.69
C ILE A 211 0.79 16.39 -26.31
N THR A 212 -0.27 16.88 -25.68
CA THR A 212 -1.01 18.07 -26.15
C THR A 212 -0.17 19.35 -26.02
N GLU A 213 0.50 19.54 -24.87
CA GLU A 213 1.34 20.71 -24.61
C GLU A 213 2.49 20.85 -25.62
N PHE A 214 3.07 19.72 -26.05
CA PHE A 214 4.12 19.69 -27.06
C PHE A 214 3.61 19.54 -28.49
N HIS A 215 2.29 19.71 -28.70
CA HIS A 215 1.64 19.69 -30.03
C HIS A 215 1.86 18.38 -30.81
N LEU A 216 2.02 17.27 -30.11
CA LEU A 216 2.13 15.93 -30.70
C LEU A 216 0.73 15.32 -30.91
N PRO A 217 0.53 14.47 -31.93
CA PRO A 217 -0.76 13.84 -32.18
C PRO A 217 -1.06 12.77 -31.14
N LEU A 218 -2.24 12.85 -30.52
CA LEU A 218 -2.80 11.74 -29.75
C LEU A 218 -3.25 10.63 -30.72
N ASP A 219 -2.72 9.43 -30.53
CA ASP A 219 -3.04 8.25 -31.33
C ASP A 219 -3.41 7.09 -30.39
N ASP A 220 -4.68 6.68 -30.41
CA ASP A 220 -5.18 5.61 -29.54
C ASP A 220 -4.45 4.27 -29.77
N ARG A 221 -3.81 4.08 -30.93
CA ARG A 221 -2.99 2.89 -31.22
C ARG A 221 -1.69 2.84 -30.43
N LEU A 222 -1.31 3.94 -29.79
CA LEU A 222 -0.15 4.02 -28.89
C LEU A 222 -0.53 3.70 -27.43
N THR A 223 -1.76 3.30 -27.15
CA THR A 223 -2.18 2.87 -25.81
C THR A 223 -2.33 1.35 -25.77
N ILE A 224 -1.71 0.71 -24.78
CA ILE A 224 -1.83 -0.73 -24.53
C ILE A 224 -2.37 -0.94 -23.11
N GLU A 225 -3.54 -1.57 -23.01
CA GLU A 225 -4.14 -2.02 -21.76
C GLU A 225 -3.78 -3.48 -21.49
N THR A 226 -3.41 -3.80 -20.25
CA THR A 226 -3.01 -5.12 -19.78
C THR A 226 -3.94 -5.59 -18.65
N ASN A 227 -4.04 -6.89 -18.38
CA ASN A 227 -4.98 -7.36 -17.36
C ASN A 227 -4.43 -7.23 -15.92
N ASP A 228 -3.14 -6.98 -15.73
CA ASP A 228 -2.47 -6.90 -14.42
C ASP A 228 -1.12 -6.16 -14.61
N ILE A 229 -0.58 -5.57 -13.55
CA ILE A 229 0.73 -4.88 -13.53
C ILE A 229 1.93 -5.84 -13.44
N ALA A 230 1.72 -7.14 -13.27
CA ALA A 230 2.80 -8.10 -13.11
C ALA A 230 3.73 -8.20 -14.34
N PHE A 231 4.97 -8.60 -14.10
CA PHE A 231 6.03 -8.75 -15.10
C PHE A 231 5.59 -9.46 -16.39
N ASP A 232 4.87 -10.59 -16.28
CA ASP A 232 4.46 -11.40 -17.44
C ASP A 232 3.53 -10.62 -18.40
N TYR A 233 2.74 -9.68 -17.87
CA TYR A 233 1.88 -8.81 -18.67
C TYR A 233 2.69 -7.71 -19.36
N GLY A 234 3.70 -7.17 -18.68
CA GLY A 234 4.70 -6.30 -19.30
C GLY A 234 5.44 -6.99 -20.44
N TYR A 235 5.84 -8.25 -20.24
CA TYR A 235 6.49 -9.04 -21.30
C TYR A 235 5.59 -9.18 -22.54
N LYS A 236 4.32 -9.54 -22.35
CA LYS A 236 3.35 -9.63 -23.46
C LYS A 236 3.12 -8.28 -24.15
N ALA A 237 3.08 -7.18 -23.39
CA ALA A 237 2.99 -5.84 -23.96
C ALA A 237 4.22 -5.50 -24.82
N GLY A 238 5.42 -5.82 -24.34
CA GLY A 238 6.66 -5.67 -25.11
C GLY A 238 6.67 -6.47 -26.41
N GLU A 239 6.20 -7.72 -26.39
CA GLU A 239 6.04 -8.50 -27.63
C GLU A 239 5.03 -7.85 -28.60
N SER A 240 3.94 -7.28 -28.07
CA SER A 240 2.96 -6.55 -28.89
C SER A 240 3.61 -5.33 -29.56
N ILE A 241 4.45 -4.59 -28.83
CA ILE A 241 5.21 -3.45 -29.37
C ILE A 241 6.13 -3.89 -30.52
N VAL A 242 6.84 -5.01 -30.37
CA VAL A 242 7.70 -5.57 -31.44
C VAL A 242 6.90 -5.94 -32.69
N ARG A 243 5.71 -6.52 -32.51
CA ARG A 243 4.85 -6.97 -33.62
C ARG A 243 4.01 -5.84 -34.23
N SER A 244 3.92 -4.70 -33.57
CA SER A 244 3.09 -3.58 -34.00
C SER A 244 3.59 -2.99 -35.32
N SER A 245 2.66 -2.62 -36.19
CA SER A 245 2.95 -1.84 -37.39
C SER A 245 3.15 -0.34 -37.10
N VAL A 246 2.78 0.11 -35.90
CA VAL A 246 3.00 1.49 -35.46
C VAL A 246 4.42 1.61 -34.92
N HIS A 247 5.29 2.27 -35.69
CA HIS A 247 6.67 2.51 -35.30
C HIS A 247 6.73 3.56 -34.17
N CYS A 248 7.03 3.11 -32.95
CA CYS A 248 7.31 3.93 -31.78
C CYS A 248 8.78 3.80 -31.39
N THR A 249 9.29 4.76 -30.61
CA THR A 249 10.69 4.77 -30.12
C THR A 249 10.78 4.92 -28.61
N ALA A 250 9.65 5.06 -27.91
CA ALA A 250 9.65 5.11 -26.46
C ALA A 250 8.37 4.57 -25.84
N VAL A 251 8.44 4.24 -24.55
CA VAL A 251 7.35 3.67 -23.76
C VAL A 251 7.28 4.32 -22.38
N VAL A 252 6.08 4.70 -21.95
CA VAL A 252 5.74 5.02 -20.55
C VAL A 252 4.87 3.90 -20.02
N ALA A 253 5.32 3.22 -18.97
CA ALA A 253 4.55 2.18 -18.30
C ALA A 253 4.06 2.68 -16.94
N VAL A 254 2.82 2.36 -16.57
CA VAL A 254 2.22 2.74 -15.27
C VAL A 254 2.83 2.00 -14.09
N SER A 255 3.78 1.08 -14.27
CA SER A 255 4.53 0.48 -13.17
C SER A 255 5.89 -0.03 -13.63
N ASP A 256 6.82 -0.13 -12.69
CA ASP A 256 8.14 -0.68 -12.91
C ASP A 256 8.09 -2.17 -13.28
N ASN A 257 7.16 -2.95 -12.72
CA ASN A 257 7.00 -4.36 -13.08
C ASN A 257 6.63 -4.54 -14.56
N LEU A 258 5.71 -3.71 -15.07
CA LEU A 258 5.38 -3.68 -16.49
C LEU A 258 6.59 -3.25 -17.32
N ALA A 259 7.26 -2.16 -16.94
CA ALA A 259 8.44 -1.64 -17.64
C ALA A 259 9.56 -2.69 -17.76
N ILE A 260 9.86 -3.40 -16.67
CA ILE A 260 10.88 -4.45 -16.62
C ILE A 260 10.48 -5.62 -17.53
N GLY A 261 9.20 -6.02 -17.53
CA GLY A 261 8.68 -7.01 -18.47
C GLY A 261 8.85 -6.58 -19.93
N ILE A 262 8.52 -5.33 -20.24
CA ILE A 262 8.66 -4.74 -21.58
C ILE A 262 10.13 -4.74 -22.02
N ILE A 263 11.05 -4.29 -21.15
CA ILE A 263 12.51 -4.32 -21.40
C ILE A 263 12.93 -5.74 -21.78
N LYS A 264 12.53 -6.74 -20.98
CA LYS A 264 12.92 -8.12 -21.21
C LYS A 264 12.40 -8.66 -22.54
N ALA A 265 11.14 -8.41 -22.87
CA ALA A 265 10.56 -8.85 -24.14
C ALA A 265 11.23 -8.19 -25.36
N LEU A 266 11.55 -6.89 -25.27
CA LEU A 266 12.26 -6.17 -26.33
C LEU A 266 13.67 -6.76 -26.54
N GLN A 267 14.41 -6.98 -25.45
CA GLN A 267 15.74 -7.60 -25.49
C GLN A 267 15.72 -9.02 -26.07
N ASP A 268 14.75 -9.84 -25.68
CA ASP A 268 14.60 -11.21 -26.21
C ASP A 268 14.23 -11.24 -27.70
N ASN A 269 13.69 -10.13 -28.22
CA ASN A 269 13.43 -9.92 -29.64
C ASN A 269 14.54 -9.11 -30.35
N GLY A 270 15.74 -9.06 -29.77
CA GLY A 270 16.93 -8.46 -30.37
C GLY A 270 16.93 -6.93 -30.42
N LYS A 271 16.02 -6.28 -29.68
CA LYS A 271 16.02 -4.82 -29.50
C LYS A 271 16.93 -4.42 -28.36
N ARG A 272 17.56 -3.26 -28.48
CA ARG A 272 18.49 -2.71 -27.50
C ARG A 272 17.83 -1.56 -26.75
N ILE A 273 18.07 -1.49 -25.45
CA ILE A 273 17.56 -0.45 -24.56
C ILE A 273 18.79 0.24 -23.95
N PRO A 274 18.94 1.56 -24.09
CA PRO A 274 17.98 2.51 -24.66
C PRO A 274 18.10 2.74 -26.18
N GLU A 275 18.94 1.98 -26.91
CA GLU A 275 19.34 2.37 -28.27
C GLU A 275 18.20 2.36 -29.29
N ASP A 276 17.30 1.39 -29.20
CA ASP A 276 16.16 1.25 -30.12
C ASP A 276 14.85 1.72 -29.46
N TYR A 277 14.74 1.63 -28.12
CA TYR A 277 13.58 2.13 -27.35
C TYR A 277 14.01 2.76 -26.03
N SER A 278 13.49 3.95 -25.73
CA SER A 278 13.55 4.56 -24.39
C SER A 278 12.35 4.14 -23.54
N ILE A 279 12.57 3.76 -22.28
CA ILE A 279 11.50 3.23 -21.41
C ILE A 279 11.51 3.97 -20.07
N VAL A 280 10.34 4.43 -19.64
CA VAL A 280 10.10 5.02 -18.32
C VAL A 280 9.06 4.19 -17.58
N GLY A 281 9.37 3.80 -16.34
CA GLY A 281 8.45 3.14 -15.42
C GLY A 281 7.80 4.09 -14.42
N PHE A 282 7.19 3.50 -13.40
CA PHE A 282 6.58 4.20 -12.27
C PHE A 282 6.74 3.32 -11.02
N ASP A 283 7.01 3.94 -9.86
CA ASP A 283 7.11 3.40 -8.50
C ASP A 283 8.53 3.57 -7.89
N ASP A 284 9.57 3.42 -8.70
CA ASP A 284 10.97 3.32 -8.27
C ASP A 284 11.26 2.20 -7.26
N ILE A 285 10.68 1.02 -7.50
CA ILE A 285 10.95 -0.18 -6.69
C ILE A 285 12.43 -0.54 -6.75
N ALA A 286 12.97 -1.16 -5.68
CA ALA A 286 14.43 -1.36 -5.59
C ALA A 286 15.04 -2.10 -6.81
N ILE A 287 14.33 -3.09 -7.38
CA ILE A 287 14.84 -3.84 -8.54
C ILE A 287 15.08 -2.97 -9.78
N SER A 288 14.39 -1.83 -9.91
CA SER A 288 14.58 -0.85 -10.99
C SER A 288 16.02 -0.32 -11.06
N GLN A 289 16.74 -0.34 -9.94
CA GLN A 289 18.15 0.08 -9.85
C GLN A 289 19.14 -1.02 -10.24
N TYR A 290 18.72 -2.29 -10.20
CA TYR A 290 19.61 -3.45 -10.32
C TYR A 290 19.57 -4.11 -11.69
N ILE A 291 18.55 -3.85 -12.50
CA ILE A 291 18.45 -4.38 -13.85
C ILE A 291 19.41 -3.66 -14.81
N THR A 292 19.63 -4.24 -15.99
CA THR A 292 20.46 -3.66 -17.05
C THR A 292 19.65 -3.52 -18.35
N PRO A 293 19.48 -2.29 -18.87
CA PRO A 293 19.86 -1.02 -18.27
C PRO A 293 19.06 -0.72 -16.98
N SER A 294 19.60 0.10 -16.08
CA SER A 294 18.84 0.55 -14.91
C SER A 294 17.68 1.46 -15.34
N LEU A 295 16.50 1.28 -14.72
CA LEU A 295 15.25 1.85 -15.20
C LEU A 295 15.07 3.31 -14.75
N THR A 296 14.88 4.22 -15.71
CA THR A 296 14.30 5.54 -15.48
C THR A 296 12.84 5.39 -15.05
N THR A 297 12.43 6.03 -13.97
CA THR A 297 11.09 5.82 -13.38
C THR A 297 10.65 6.99 -12.51
N VAL A 298 9.34 7.17 -12.36
CA VAL A 298 8.76 8.12 -11.41
C VAL A 298 8.75 7.50 -10.02
N ARG A 299 9.54 8.06 -9.10
CA ARG A 299 9.55 7.68 -7.69
C ARG A 299 8.33 8.24 -6.98
N GLN A 300 7.61 7.34 -6.33
CA GLN A 300 6.76 7.62 -5.18
C GLN A 300 7.41 6.97 -3.97
N ASP A 301 7.58 7.69 -2.85
CA ASP A 301 8.19 7.10 -1.66
C ASP A 301 7.20 6.14 -0.99
N VAL A 302 7.20 4.88 -1.44
CA VAL A 302 6.22 3.86 -1.03
C VAL A 302 6.33 3.54 0.46
N PHE A 303 7.55 3.55 1.00
CA PHE A 303 7.79 3.37 2.43
C PHE A 303 7.21 4.52 3.24
N ASP A 304 7.49 5.77 2.87
CA ASP A 304 6.95 6.94 3.56
C ASP A 304 5.43 7.06 3.37
N LYS A 305 4.88 6.52 2.28
CA LYS A 305 3.42 6.36 2.11
C LYS A 305 2.80 5.45 3.17
N GLY A 306 3.37 4.26 3.38
CA GLY A 306 2.91 3.34 4.44
C GLY A 306 3.07 3.93 5.84
N LYS A 307 4.18 4.64 6.08
CA LYS A 307 4.43 5.37 7.32
C LYS A 307 3.38 6.44 7.58
N THR A 308 3.18 7.36 6.63
CA THR A 308 2.25 8.48 6.73
C THR A 308 0.82 8.01 6.95
N ALA A 309 0.38 6.99 6.21
CA ALA A 309 -0.95 6.41 6.37
C ALA A 309 -1.18 5.86 7.79
N THR A 310 -0.15 5.21 8.34
CA THR A 310 -0.25 4.64 9.69
C THR A 310 -0.16 5.72 10.77
N GLU A 311 0.66 6.77 10.58
CA GLU A 311 0.70 7.92 11.49
C GLU A 311 -0.65 8.63 11.58
N LEU A 312 -1.31 8.84 10.44
CA LEU A 312 -2.67 9.37 10.38
C LEU A 312 -3.66 8.46 11.11
N LEU A 313 -3.59 7.15 10.86
CA LEU A 313 -4.45 6.18 11.52
C LEU A 313 -4.26 6.20 13.05
N MET A 314 -3.00 6.18 13.53
CA MET A 314 -2.68 6.23 14.95
C MET A 314 -3.19 7.50 15.61
N LYS A 315 -3.09 8.65 14.91
CA LYS A 315 -3.65 9.91 15.40
C LYS A 315 -5.17 9.79 15.58
N SER A 316 -5.88 9.25 14.59
CA SER A 316 -7.33 9.06 14.67
C SER A 316 -7.77 8.04 15.72
N ILE A 317 -6.98 6.99 15.99
CA ILE A 317 -7.27 5.99 17.04
C ILE A 317 -7.13 6.59 18.46
N ASN A 318 -6.22 7.54 18.62
CA ASN A 318 -5.91 8.15 19.91
C ASN A 318 -6.73 9.40 20.21
N ASP A 319 -7.23 10.09 19.18
CA ASP A 319 -7.97 11.35 19.30
C ASP A 319 -9.47 11.12 19.09
N THR A 320 -10.14 10.53 20.10
CA THR A 320 -11.57 10.17 20.04
C THR A 320 -12.51 11.38 20.05
N ASP A 321 -12.01 12.56 20.41
CA ASP A 321 -12.78 13.82 20.46
C ASP A 321 -12.55 14.71 19.23
N ALA A 322 -11.67 14.30 18.31
CA ALA A 322 -11.48 15.03 17.06
C ALA A 322 -12.73 14.88 16.18
N PRO A 323 -13.33 15.98 15.69
CA PRO A 323 -14.42 15.89 14.74
C PRO A 323 -13.97 15.08 13.52
N SER A 324 -14.79 14.12 13.08
CA SER A 324 -14.57 13.41 11.82
C SER A 324 -14.27 14.46 10.74
N PRO A 325 -13.21 14.29 9.93
CA PRO A 325 -12.81 15.32 8.98
C PRO A 325 -13.98 15.74 8.10
N SER A 326 -14.39 17.00 8.20
CA SER A 326 -15.41 17.60 7.36
C SER A 326 -14.77 18.07 6.05
N GLY A 327 -14.57 17.13 5.12
CA GLY A 327 -14.03 17.39 3.78
C GLY A 327 -12.86 16.47 3.41
N THR A 328 -12.47 16.49 2.13
CA THR A 328 -11.36 15.69 1.59
C THR A 328 -10.08 16.03 2.33
N THR A 329 -9.59 15.11 3.15
CA THR A 329 -8.30 15.25 3.85
C THR A 329 -7.29 14.35 3.16
N ALA A 330 -6.90 14.75 1.96
CA ALA A 330 -5.84 14.07 1.22
C ALA A 330 -4.49 14.61 1.67
N VAL A 331 -3.60 13.72 2.08
CA VAL A 331 -2.17 14.00 2.25
C VAL A 331 -1.47 13.58 0.98
N GLU A 332 -0.93 14.57 0.26
CA GLU A 332 -0.22 14.34 -0.99
C GLU A 332 1.29 14.27 -0.74
N LEU A 333 1.90 13.15 -1.10
CA LEU A 333 3.34 12.95 -1.01
C LEU A 333 4.02 13.39 -2.31
N PRO A 334 5.24 13.95 -2.25
CA PRO A 334 5.95 14.41 -3.43
C PRO A 334 6.39 13.24 -4.31
N ILE A 335 6.40 13.47 -5.61
CA ILE A 335 6.98 12.56 -6.60
C ILE A 335 8.25 13.13 -7.22
N LYS A 336 9.07 12.26 -7.80
CA LYS A 336 10.27 12.69 -8.54
C LYS A 336 10.57 11.75 -9.69
N LEU A 337 10.85 12.28 -10.88
CA LEU A 337 11.43 11.49 -11.96
C LEU A 337 12.91 11.18 -11.64
N ILE A 338 13.25 9.88 -11.61
CA ILE A 338 14.59 9.39 -11.40
C ILE A 338 15.12 8.91 -12.75
N ILE A 339 16.00 9.71 -13.35
CA ILE A 339 16.63 9.41 -14.65
C ILE A 339 17.78 8.44 -14.44
N ARG A 340 17.80 7.37 -15.23
CA ARG A 340 18.81 6.31 -15.26
C ARG A 340 19.16 5.92 -16.71
N ASP A 341 19.54 4.67 -16.93
CA ASP A 341 20.13 4.19 -18.19
C ASP A 341 19.10 3.76 -19.25
N SER A 342 17.82 3.62 -18.91
CA SER A 342 16.79 3.11 -19.84
C SER A 342 16.22 4.15 -20.81
N THR A 343 16.73 5.37 -20.83
CA THR A 343 16.29 6.44 -21.73
C THR A 343 17.48 7.14 -22.37
N LYS A 344 17.37 7.53 -23.64
CA LYS A 344 18.36 8.35 -24.34
C LYS A 344 17.70 9.36 -25.27
N ALA A 345 18.46 10.36 -25.71
CA ALA A 345 18.03 11.25 -26.80
C ALA A 345 17.97 10.48 -28.13
N LEU A 346 16.94 10.77 -28.93
CA LEU A 346 16.67 10.11 -30.21
C LEU A 346 17.69 10.50 -31.31
#